data_AF-A0A352N836-F1
#
_entry.id   AF-A0A352N836-F1
#
_cell.length_a   1.000
_cell.length_b   1.000
_cell.length_c   1.000
_cell.angle_alpha   90.00
_cell.angle_beta   90.00
_cell.angle_gamma   90.00
#
_symmetry.space_group_name_H-M   'P 1'
#
loop_
_entity.id
_entity.type
_entity.pdbx_description
1 polymer ?
#
loop_
_entity_poly.entity_id
_entity_poly.type
_entity_poly.pdbx_seq_one_letter_code
_entity_poly.pdbx_strand_id
1 'polypeptide(L)' 'MFISTVSSKGQITLPVSARAVLGIRKHDKVCIETGKDRITIKPVFNILSFSGSSGRAFSSADEKKAVKGHVSARHLARK' A
#
# COMPACT_ATOMS: atom_id res chain seq x y z
N MET A 1 -11.10 -15.55 -13.87
CA MET A 1 -11.86 -16.35 -12.88
C MET A 1 -11.01 -17.54 -12.48
N PHE A 2 -10.93 -17.86 -11.19
CA PHE A 2 -10.18 -19.01 -10.69
C PHE A 2 -11.12 -19.95 -9.94
N ILE A 3 -10.95 -21.24 -10.14
CA ILE A 3 -11.65 -22.28 -9.39
C ILE A 3 -10.58 -23.02 -8.57
N SER A 4 -10.86 -23.29 -7.30
CA SER A 4 -9.96 -24.03 -6.42
C SER A 4 -10.76 -24.81 -5.40
N THR A 5 -10.21 -25.95 -4.99
CA THR A 5 -10.80 -26.81 -3.98
C THR A 5 -10.37 -26.35 -2.59
N VAL A 6 -11.32 -26.31 -1.65
CA VAL A 6 -11.04 -26.10 -0.23
C VAL A 6 -10.39 -27.38 0.31
N SER A 7 -9.19 -27.27 0.88
CA SER A 7 -8.49 -28.43 1.44
C SER A 7 -9.22 -28.99 2.67
N SER A 8 -8.82 -30.18 3.13
CA SER A 8 -9.34 -30.78 4.37
C SER A 8 -9.13 -29.92 5.62
N LYS A 9 -8.20 -28.96 5.57
CA LYS A 9 -7.93 -28.00 6.64
C LYS A 9 -8.65 -26.66 6.45
N GLY A 10 -9.57 -26.55 5.49
CA GLY A 10 -10.28 -25.31 5.19
C GLY A 10 -9.45 -24.26 4.47
N GLN A 11 -8.33 -24.63 3.84
CA GLN A 11 -7.44 -23.68 3.16
C GLN A 11 -7.74 -23.61 1.67
N ILE A 12 -7.58 -22.42 1.09
CA ILE A 12 -7.59 -22.20 -0.35
C ILE A 12 -6.28 -21.56 -0.80
N THR A 13 -5.79 -21.96 -1.96
CA THR A 13 -4.61 -21.35 -2.56
C THR A 13 -5.00 -20.05 -3.24
N LEU A 14 -4.30 -18.95 -2.94
CA LEU A 14 -4.42 -17.70 -3.68
C LEU A 14 -3.51 -17.74 -4.93
N PRO A 15 -4.06 -17.79 -6.15
CA PRO A 15 -3.28 -17.86 -7.38
C PRO A 15 -2.28 -16.71 -7.50
N VAL A 16 -1.11 -16.98 -8.10
CA VAL A 16 -0.02 -16.00 -8.22
C VAL A 16 -0.48 -14.71 -8.86
N SER A 17 -1.26 -14.81 -9.94
CA SER A 17 -1.81 -13.65 -10.66
C SER A 17 -2.78 -12.83 -9.81
N ALA A 18 -3.66 -13.47 -9.02
CA ALA A 18 -4.55 -12.77 -8.10
C ALA A 18 -3.77 -12.05 -6.99
N ARG A 19 -2.73 -12.69 -6.46
CA ARG A 19 -1.83 -12.09 -5.47
C ARG A 19 -1.06 -10.89 -6.02
N ALA A 20 -0.55 -10.98 -7.25
CA ALA A 20 0.19 -9.90 -7.90
C ALA A 20 -0.67 -8.63 -8.07
N VAL A 21 -1.94 -8.81 -8.50
CA VAL A 21 -2.88 -7.68 -8.66
C VAL A 21 -3.18 -7.00 -7.33
N LEU A 22 -3.30 -7.76 -6.24
CA LEU A 22 -3.60 -7.23 -4.91
C LEU A 22 -2.34 -6.87 -4.09
N GLY A 23 -1.14 -7.06 -4.64
CA GLY A 23 0.12 -6.81 -3.95
C GLY A 23 0.41 -7.75 -2.77
N ILE A 24 -0.25 -8.91 -2.68
CA ILE A 24 -0.11 -9.86 -1.57
C ILE A 24 1.14 -10.73 -1.75
N ARG A 25 2.07 -10.67 -0.80
CA ARG A 25 3.29 -11.48 -0.78
C ARG A 25 3.11 -12.73 0.08
N LYS A 26 4.07 -13.65 -0.01
CA LYS A 26 4.13 -14.80 0.91
C LYS A 26 4.29 -14.26 2.34
N HIS A 27 3.60 -14.87 3.29
CA HIS A 27 3.60 -14.50 4.72
C HIS A 27 2.91 -13.18 5.08
N ASP A 28 2.32 -12.48 4.11
CA ASP A 28 1.51 -11.29 4.41
C ASP A 28 0.24 -11.68 5.16
N LYS A 29 -0.17 -10.80 6.09
CA LYS A 29 -1.47 -10.89 6.74
C LYS A 29 -2.53 -10.34 5.79
N VAL A 30 -3.67 -11.03 5.72
CA VAL A 30 -4.85 -10.59 4.97
C VAL A 30 -6.04 -10.48 5.91
N CYS A 31 -6.94 -9.55 5.63
CA CYS A 31 -8.23 -9.43 6.29
C CYS A 31 -9.23 -10.29 5.53
N ILE A 32 -10.03 -11.06 6.27
CA ILE A 32 -11.08 -11.91 5.74
C ILE A 32 -12.40 -11.40 6.31
N GLU A 33 -13.28 -10.93 5.43
CA GLU A 33 -14.62 -10.46 5.78
C GLU A 33 -15.67 -11.43 5.22
N THR A 34 -16.62 -11.84 6.05
CA THR A 34 -17.75 -12.68 5.65
C THR A 34 -18.97 -11.81 5.36
N GLY A 35 -19.45 -11.84 4.11
CA GLY A 35 -20.74 -11.28 3.72
C GLY A 35 -21.83 -12.35 3.59
N LYS A 36 -23.01 -11.98 3.10
CA LYS A 36 -24.15 -12.92 2.92
C LYS A 36 -23.79 -14.16 2.08
N ASP A 37 -23.20 -13.96 0.90
CA ASP A 37 -22.95 -15.06 -0.06
C ASP A 37 -21.48 -15.14 -0.52
N ARG A 38 -20.57 -14.41 0.12
CA ARG A 38 -19.17 -14.33 -0.30
C ARG A 38 -18.22 -14.00 0.84
N ILE A 39 -16.99 -14.47 0.68
CA ILE A 39 -15.85 -14.05 1.50
C ILE A 39 -15.04 -13.04 0.68
N THR A 40 -14.68 -11.92 1.31
CA THR A 40 -13.78 -10.92 0.72
C THR A 40 -12.42 -10.99 1.41
N ILE A 41 -11.36 -11.07 0.62
CA ILE A 41 -9.97 -11.08 1.11
C ILE A 41 -9.32 -9.76 0.72
N LYS A 42 -8.79 -9.03 1.70
CA LYS A 42 -8.11 -7.73 1.50
C LYS A 42 -6.69 -7.79 2.06
N PRO A 43 -5.70 -7.14 1.43
CA PRO A 43 -4.40 -6.94 2.05
C PRO A 43 -4.55 -6.09 3.33
N VAL A 44 -3.80 -6.43 4.38
CA VAL A 44 -3.71 -5.57 5.57
C VAL A 44 -2.53 -4.64 5.40
N PHE A 45 -2.80 -3.33 5.32
CA PHE A 45 -1.75 -2.32 5.34
C PHE A 45 -1.22 -2.19 6.78
N ASN A 46 -0.03 -2.71 7.03
CA ASN A 46 0.68 -2.41 8.27
C ASN A 46 1.14 -0.94 8.21
N ILE A 47 0.75 -0.13 9.19
CA ILE A 47 1.20 1.26 9.30
C ILE A 47 2.74 1.34 9.38
N LEU A 48 3.40 0.28 9.88
CA LEU A 48 4.86 0.10 9.87
C LEU A 48 5.47 -0.07 8.46
N SER A 49 4.69 -0.37 7.42
CA SER A 49 5.16 -0.34 6.03
C SER A 49 5.17 1.08 5.45
N PHE A 50 4.49 2.03 6.10
CA PHE A 50 4.52 3.45 5.74
C PHE A 50 5.78 4.16 6.23
N SER A 51 6.45 3.65 7.27
CA SER A 51 7.71 4.23 7.76
C SER A 51 8.91 4.01 6.82
N GLY A 52 8.72 3.28 5.72
CA GLY A 52 9.69 3.14 4.62
C GLY A 52 9.15 3.56 3.25
N SER A 53 7.89 4.02 3.15
CA SER A 53 7.26 4.47 1.90
C SER A 53 7.05 5.98 1.85
N SER A 54 7.70 6.75 2.72
CA SER A 54 8.03 8.14 2.39
C SER A 54 8.84 8.09 1.09
N GLY A 55 8.22 8.55 0.02
CA GLY A 55 8.78 8.54 -1.33
C GLY A 55 10.22 9.02 -1.34
N ARG A 56 10.99 8.52 -2.31
CA ARG A 56 12.35 8.96 -2.68
C ARG A 56 12.74 10.23 -1.92
N ALA A 57 13.67 10.11 -0.98
CA ALA A 57 14.29 11.30 -0.41
C ALA A 57 14.68 12.18 -1.60
N PHE A 58 14.07 13.36 -1.71
CA PHE A 58 14.48 14.32 -2.71
C PHE A 58 15.98 14.52 -2.50
N SER A 59 16.76 14.51 -3.59
CA SER A 59 18.15 14.94 -3.50
C SER A 59 18.17 16.28 -2.77
N SER A 60 19.11 16.50 -1.86
CA SER A 60 19.17 17.73 -1.05
C SER A 60 19.18 19.02 -1.91
N ALA A 61 19.50 18.91 -3.21
CA ALA A 61 19.36 19.96 -4.20
C ALA A 61 17.90 20.35 -4.49
N ASP A 62 17.01 19.39 -4.66
CA ASP A 62 15.59 19.61 -4.95
C ASP A 62 14.83 20.13 -3.73
N GLU A 63 15.21 19.65 -2.54
CA GLU A 63 14.64 20.10 -1.27
C GLU A 63 14.95 21.59 -1.01
N LYS A 64 16.19 22.02 -1.27
CA LYS A 64 16.60 23.43 -1.17
C LYS A 64 15.86 24.33 -2.16
N LYS A 65 15.58 23.85 -3.38
CA LYS A 65 14.85 24.61 -4.41
C LYS A 65 13.39 24.82 -4.02
N ALA A 66 12.74 23.80 -3.47
CA ALA A 66 11.35 23.87 -3.00
C ALA A 66 11.19 24.81 -1.78
N VAL A 67 12.14 24.75 -0.83
CA VAL A 67 12.15 25.62 0.36
C VAL A 67 12.39 27.08 -0.03
N LYS A 68 13.34 27.36 -0.94
CA LYS A 68 13.65 28.73 -1.38
C LYS A 68 12.47 29.38 -2.12
N GLY A 69 11.68 28.60 -2.86
CA GLY A 69 10.45 29.07 -3.51
C GLY A 69 9.36 29.49 -2.50
N HIS A 70 9.15 28.69 -1.46
CA HIS A 70 8.13 28.97 -0.44
C HIS A 70 8.49 30.14 0.49
N VAL A 71 9.77 30.31 0.83
CA VAL A 71 10.23 31.45 1.65
C VAL A 71 10.12 32.76 0.88
N SER A 72 10.41 32.75 -0.43
CA SER A 72 10.28 33.94 -1.28
C SER A 72 8.81 34.38 -1.45
N ALA A 73 7.89 33.42 -1.59
CA ALA A 73 6.46 33.71 -1.67
C ALA A 73 5.90 34.35 -0.38
N ARG A 74 6.40 33.93 0.79
CA ARG A 74 6.02 34.54 2.08
C ARG A 74 6.60 35.93 2.32
N HIS A 75 7.76 36.26 1.74
CA HIS A 75 8.37 37.58 1.92
C HIS A 75 7.72 38.65 1.04
N LEU A 76 7.24 38.28 -0.16
CA LEU A 76 6.52 39.17 -1.06
C LEU A 76 5.07 39.46 -0.61
N ALA A 77 4.42 38.54 0.10
CA ALA A 77 3.07 38.74 0.62
C ALA A 77 2.99 39.62 1.89
N ARG A 78 4.12 40.18 2.35
CA ARG A 78 4.23 41.00 3.56
C ARG A 78 4.64 42.45 3.30
N LYS A 79 4.78 42.86 2.03
CA LYS A 79 5.15 44.23 1.64
C LYS A 79 3.96 44.98 1.05
#